data_AF-A0A176ZZ03-F1
#
_entry.id   AF-A0A176ZZ03-F1
#
_cell.length_a   1.000
_cell.length_b   1.000
_cell.length_c   1.000
_cell.angle_alpha   90.00
_cell.angle_beta   90.00
_cell.angle_gamma   90.00
#
_symmetry.space_group_name_H-M   'P 1'
#
loop_
_entity.id
_entity.type
_entity.pdbx_description
1 polymer ?
#
loop_
_entity_poly.entity_id
_entity_poly.type
_entity_poly.pdbx_seq_one_letter_code
_entity_poly.pdbx_strand_id
1 'polypeptide(L)'
;MASPPPASTASQGATWDSALLREAGTAMGEESKAKGAHVITGPTINIQRSLLGGRGFESLSDDPVLAGVGAASLVNGIQDTGVVACIKHFVCNDQEHERNAVDVIITDRAMREIYLLAFQIAVRESKPGSFMTAYNKVNGTHVSENPKILKNILRGEWAWEGMTMCDW
;
A
#
# COMPACT_ATOMS: atom_id res chain seq x y z
N MET A 1 7.56 25.61 -3.01
CA MET A 1 8.34 24.64 -3.78
C MET A 1 8.29 23.34 -2.99
N ALA A 2 7.92 22.20 -3.60
CA ALA A 2 7.83 20.93 -2.87
C ALA A 2 9.24 20.43 -2.54
N SER A 3 9.46 19.93 -1.33
CA SER A 3 10.67 19.14 -1.06
C SER A 3 10.53 17.85 -1.88
N PRO A 4 11.57 17.40 -2.60
CA PRO A 4 11.55 16.05 -3.13
C PRO A 4 11.37 15.08 -1.95
N PRO A 5 10.51 14.04 -2.07
CA PRO A 5 10.33 13.09 -0.98
C PRO A 5 11.68 12.47 -0.60
N PRO A 6 11.93 12.22 0.69
CA PRO A 6 13.18 11.62 1.14
C PRO A 6 13.28 10.18 0.61
N ALA A 7 14.15 9.98 -0.38
CA ALA A 7 14.49 8.70 -0.98
C ALA A 7 13.30 7.87 -1.53
N SER A 8 13.59 6.79 -2.24
CA SER A 8 12.55 5.87 -2.68
C SER A 8 11.98 5.09 -1.48
N THR A 9 10.74 4.60 -1.55
CA THR A 9 10.16 3.83 -0.44
C THR A 9 10.97 2.55 -0.16
N ALA A 10 11.65 1.98 -1.16
CA ALA A 10 12.59 0.89 -0.96
C ALA A 10 13.80 1.29 -0.10
N SER A 11 14.38 2.48 -0.35
CA SER A 11 15.44 3.03 0.51
C SER A 11 14.96 3.32 1.93
N GLN A 12 13.70 3.76 2.08
CA GLN A 12 13.08 3.94 3.39
C GLN A 12 12.91 2.60 4.13
N GLY A 13 12.49 1.54 3.45
CA GLY A 13 12.41 0.19 4.02
C GLY A 13 13.76 -0.34 4.51
N ALA A 14 14.85 -0.02 3.79
CA ALA A 14 16.20 -0.41 4.16
C ALA A 14 16.72 0.24 5.46
N THR A 15 16.02 1.23 6.03
CA THR A 15 16.40 1.84 7.31
C THR A 15 16.06 0.96 8.51
N TRP A 16 15.05 0.09 8.39
CA TRP A 16 14.49 -0.68 9.51
C TRP A 16 14.09 0.18 10.73
N ASP A 17 13.80 1.47 10.50
CA ASP A 17 13.53 2.44 11.56
C ASP A 17 12.09 2.96 11.46
N SER A 18 11.20 2.38 12.26
CA SER A 18 9.78 2.77 12.31
C SER A 18 9.57 4.19 12.81
N ALA A 19 10.44 4.70 13.70
CA ALA A 19 10.34 6.07 14.18
C ALA A 19 10.66 7.05 13.06
N LEU A 20 11.75 6.80 12.33
CA LEU A 20 12.14 7.59 11.16
C LEU A 20 11.06 7.57 10.06
N LEU A 21 10.43 6.41 9.82
CA LEU A 21 9.31 6.30 8.86
C LEU A 21 8.09 7.13 9.29
N ARG A 22 7.78 7.18 10.59
CA ARG A 22 6.71 8.03 11.11
C ARG A 22 7.02 9.51 10.97
N GLU A 23 8.26 9.92 11.21
CA GLU A 23 8.73 11.30 10.97
C GLU A 23 8.59 11.67 9.49
N ALA A 24 9.03 10.79 8.59
CA ALA A 24 8.86 10.98 7.14
C ALA A 24 7.38 11.10 6.77
N GLY A 25 6.51 10.25 7.34
CA GLY A 25 5.05 10.33 7.19
C GLY A 25 4.49 11.69 7.58
N THR A 26 4.93 12.20 8.74
CA THR A 26 4.49 13.51 9.28
C THR A 26 4.89 14.64 8.33
N ALA A 27 6.14 14.67 7.87
CA ALA A 27 6.62 15.67 6.92
C ALA A 27 5.82 15.65 5.61
N MET A 28 5.53 14.45 5.07
CA MET A 28 4.69 14.31 3.87
C MET A 28 3.26 14.84 4.09
N GLY A 29 2.69 14.60 5.27
CA GLY A 29 1.37 15.10 5.66
C GLY A 29 1.33 16.63 5.75
N GLU A 30 2.29 17.24 6.44
CA GLU A 30 2.40 18.70 6.57
C GLU A 30 2.54 19.41 5.21
N GLU A 31 3.38 18.87 4.33
CA GLU A 31 3.52 19.38 2.97
C GLU A 31 2.22 19.26 2.15
N SER A 32 1.48 18.17 2.34
CA SER A 32 0.21 17.95 1.65
C SER A 32 -0.84 18.97 2.10
N LYS A 33 -0.91 19.26 3.41
CA LYS A 33 -1.78 20.33 3.93
C LYS A 33 -1.40 21.69 3.37
N ALA A 34 -0.10 22.01 3.33
CA ALA A 34 0.38 23.27 2.78
C ALA A 34 0.03 23.45 1.29
N LYS A 35 -0.16 22.34 0.57
CA LYS A 35 -0.56 22.31 -0.85
C LYS A 35 -2.07 22.15 -1.06
N GLY A 36 -2.87 22.06 0.00
CA GLY A 36 -4.32 21.83 -0.08
C GLY A 36 -4.71 20.41 -0.52
N ALA A 37 -3.79 19.44 -0.45
CA ALA A 37 -4.06 18.04 -0.75
C ALA A 37 -4.60 17.33 0.50
N HIS A 38 -5.70 16.59 0.32
CA HIS A 38 -6.41 15.91 1.42
C HIS A 38 -6.09 14.42 1.52
N VAL A 39 -5.56 13.83 0.44
CA VAL A 39 -5.22 12.40 0.35
C VAL A 39 -3.83 12.27 -0.27
N ILE A 40 -2.93 11.54 0.39
CA ILE A 40 -1.67 11.08 -0.19
C ILE A 40 -1.89 9.69 -0.77
N THR A 41 -1.60 9.54 -2.06
CA THR A 41 -1.74 8.29 -2.80
C THR A 41 -0.56 7.36 -2.52
N GLY A 42 -0.35 7.00 -1.27
CA GLY A 42 0.68 6.09 -0.80
C GLY A 42 0.56 5.79 0.70
N PRO A 43 1.46 4.95 1.24
CA PRO A 43 2.59 4.32 0.55
C PRO A 43 2.19 3.20 -0.44
N THR A 44 3.07 2.91 -1.41
CA THR A 44 3.01 1.65 -2.18
C THR A 44 3.66 0.54 -1.35
N ILE A 45 2.94 -0.56 -1.15
CA ILE A 45 3.32 -1.64 -0.23
C ILE A 45 3.16 -3.02 -0.87
N ASN A 46 3.18 -3.08 -2.21
CA ASN A 46 3.22 -4.34 -2.93
C ASN A 46 4.52 -5.09 -2.61
N ILE A 47 4.44 -6.42 -2.56
CA ILE A 47 5.60 -7.28 -2.35
C ILE A 47 6.51 -7.20 -3.58
N GLN A 48 7.79 -6.94 -3.35
CA GLN A 48 8.83 -6.99 -4.37
C GLN A 48 9.15 -8.43 -4.79
N ARG A 49 8.19 -9.11 -5.41
CA ARG A 49 8.30 -10.53 -5.81
C ARG A 49 9.48 -10.80 -6.74
N SER A 50 9.80 -9.86 -7.61
CA SER A 50 10.90 -9.95 -8.57
C SER A 50 11.68 -8.64 -8.63
N LEU A 51 13.00 -8.75 -8.78
CA LEU A 51 13.90 -7.62 -9.00
C LEU A 51 13.62 -6.87 -10.32
N LEU A 52 12.90 -7.51 -11.24
CA LEU A 52 12.51 -6.93 -12.53
C LEU A 52 11.19 -6.13 -12.46
N GLY A 53 10.54 -6.07 -11.30
CA GLY A 53 9.34 -5.26 -11.11
C GLY A 53 9.67 -3.77 -11.26
N GLY A 54 9.14 -3.13 -12.31
CA GLY A 54 9.47 -1.74 -12.66
C GLY A 54 9.10 -0.69 -11.60
N ARG A 55 8.29 -1.06 -10.59
CA ARG A 55 7.89 -0.22 -9.45
C ARG A 55 8.42 -0.74 -8.11
N GLY A 56 9.41 -1.63 -8.12
CA GLY A 56 10.07 -2.10 -6.90
C GLY A 56 10.61 -0.94 -6.07
N PHE A 57 11.18 0.09 -6.71
CA PHE A 57 11.75 1.26 -6.01
C PHE A 57 10.76 1.97 -5.07
N GLU A 58 9.47 1.99 -5.40
CA GLU A 58 8.45 2.64 -4.57
C GLU A 58 7.76 1.68 -3.59
N SER A 59 8.17 0.42 -3.51
CA SER A 59 7.67 -0.57 -2.54
C SER A 59 8.69 -0.77 -1.41
N LEU A 60 8.21 -1.05 -0.19
CA LEU A 60 9.08 -1.12 1.00
C LEU A 60 10.01 -2.34 1.04
N SER A 61 9.52 -3.52 0.69
CA SER A 61 10.27 -4.78 0.85
C SER A 61 9.63 -5.94 0.08
N ASP A 62 10.38 -7.02 -0.08
CA ASP A 62 9.93 -8.36 -0.44
C ASP A 62 9.37 -9.16 0.76
N ASP A 63 9.65 -8.76 1.99
CA ASP A 63 9.08 -9.33 3.21
C ASP A 63 7.80 -8.61 3.66
N PRO A 64 6.68 -9.34 3.88
CA PRO A 64 5.40 -8.73 4.22
C PRO A 64 5.36 -8.09 5.62
N VAL A 65 6.17 -8.56 6.58
CA VAL A 65 6.18 -8.00 7.93
C VAL A 65 6.91 -6.67 7.93
N LEU A 66 8.08 -6.59 7.31
CA LEU A 66 8.82 -5.35 7.12
C LEU A 66 7.99 -4.33 6.34
N ALA A 67 7.40 -4.74 5.21
CA ALA A 67 6.53 -3.86 4.42
C ALA A 67 5.32 -3.38 5.22
N GLY A 68 4.65 -4.26 5.96
CA GLY A 68 3.47 -3.92 6.76
C GLY A 68 3.77 -2.97 7.92
N VAL A 69 4.82 -3.23 8.71
CA VAL A 69 5.21 -2.40 9.86
C VAL A 69 5.72 -1.03 9.39
N GLY A 70 6.51 -1.00 8.31
CA GLY A 70 6.97 0.26 7.73
C GLY A 70 5.83 1.10 7.18
N ALA A 71 4.89 0.45 6.48
CA ALA A 71 3.68 1.10 5.98
C ALA A 71 2.82 1.67 7.10
N ALA A 72 2.63 0.93 8.18
CA ALA A 72 1.87 1.39 9.35
C ALA A 72 2.49 2.67 9.94
N SER A 73 3.81 2.72 10.04
CA SER A 73 4.54 3.88 10.56
C SER A 73 4.35 5.12 9.68
N LEU A 74 4.50 4.97 8.35
CA LEU A 74 4.26 6.05 7.38
C LEU A 74 2.81 6.54 7.44
N VAL A 75 1.84 5.61 7.43
CA VAL A 75 0.40 5.93 7.51
C VAL A 75 0.07 6.69 8.78
N ASN A 76 0.56 6.24 9.93
CA ASN A 76 0.32 6.92 11.20
C ASN A 76 0.87 8.36 11.17
N GLY A 77 2.11 8.56 10.69
CA GLY A 77 2.68 9.90 10.55
C GLY A 77 1.87 10.81 9.62
N ILE A 78 1.45 10.30 8.45
CA ILE A 78 0.61 11.07 7.51
C ILE A 78 -0.71 11.48 8.17
N GLN A 79 -1.40 10.53 8.81
CA GLN A 79 -2.74 10.73 9.35
C GLN A 79 -2.78 11.59 10.60
N ASP A 80 -1.72 11.63 11.40
CA ASP A 80 -1.63 12.53 12.56
C ASP A 80 -1.66 14.00 12.15
N THR A 81 -1.30 14.31 10.90
CA THR A 81 -1.43 15.67 10.37
C THR A 81 -2.88 16.00 9.97
N GLY A 82 -3.78 15.01 9.88
CA GLY A 82 -5.14 15.17 9.38
C GLY A 82 -5.28 14.99 7.87
N VAL A 83 -4.25 14.50 7.17
CA VAL A 83 -4.28 14.09 5.76
C VAL A 83 -4.52 12.59 5.68
N VAL A 84 -5.32 12.13 4.72
CA VAL A 84 -5.61 10.70 4.56
C VAL A 84 -4.48 9.99 3.82
N ALA A 85 -4.01 8.86 4.33
CA ALA A 85 -3.12 7.98 3.60
C ALA A 85 -3.92 6.95 2.78
N CYS A 86 -3.45 6.66 1.56
CA CYS A 86 -4.06 5.70 0.64
C CYS A 86 -3.05 4.61 0.29
N ILE A 87 -3.11 3.49 1.02
CA ILE A 87 -2.18 2.37 0.77
C ILE A 87 -2.53 1.66 -0.54
N LYS A 88 -1.50 1.29 -1.30
CA LYS A 88 -1.65 0.80 -2.67
C LYS A 88 -0.57 -0.22 -3.07
N HIS A 89 -0.75 -0.98 -4.14
CA HIS A 89 -1.97 -1.21 -4.91
C HIS A 89 -2.55 -2.54 -4.45
N PHE A 90 -3.75 -2.50 -3.91
CA PHE A 90 -4.40 -3.67 -3.31
C PHE A 90 -5.05 -4.50 -4.40
N VAL A 91 -4.57 -5.69 -4.79
CA VAL A 91 -3.39 -6.43 -4.31
C VAL A 91 -2.75 -7.20 -5.47
N CYS A 92 -1.54 -7.74 -5.27
CA CYS A 92 -0.80 -8.54 -6.26
C CYS A 92 -0.36 -7.77 -7.52
N ASN A 93 -0.16 -6.46 -7.40
CA ASN A 93 0.41 -5.64 -8.46
C ASN A 93 1.95 -5.65 -8.39
N ASP A 94 2.57 -6.81 -8.66
CA ASP A 94 4.02 -7.02 -8.54
C ASP A 94 4.79 -6.96 -9.88
N GLN A 95 4.10 -6.71 -10.99
CA GLN A 95 4.71 -6.54 -12.32
C GLN A 95 4.05 -5.40 -13.11
N GLU A 96 4.84 -4.71 -13.93
CA GLU A 96 4.35 -3.60 -14.76
C GLU A 96 3.86 -4.05 -16.13
N HIS A 97 4.45 -5.12 -16.67
CA HIS A 97 4.09 -5.63 -17.99
C HIS A 97 2.63 -6.10 -17.97
N GLU A 98 1.82 -5.48 -18.84
CA GLU A 98 0.39 -5.75 -18.99
C GLU A 98 -0.41 -5.68 -17.67
N ARG A 99 0.00 -4.82 -16.72
CA ARG A 99 -0.67 -4.71 -15.40
C ARG A 99 -2.18 -4.47 -15.45
N ASN A 100 -2.70 -3.94 -16.57
CA ASN A 100 -4.13 -3.71 -16.80
C ASN A 100 -4.89 -4.93 -17.34
N ALA A 101 -4.19 -5.99 -17.77
CA ALA A 101 -4.80 -7.15 -18.42
C ALA A 101 -4.40 -8.49 -17.78
N VAL A 102 -3.21 -8.54 -17.14
CA VAL A 102 -2.66 -9.76 -16.57
C VAL A 102 -3.57 -10.35 -15.49
N ASP A 103 -3.68 -11.67 -15.52
CA ASP A 103 -4.33 -12.45 -14.48
C ASP A 103 -3.29 -13.12 -13.59
N VAL A 104 -3.25 -12.67 -12.33
CA VAL A 104 -2.36 -13.23 -11.33
C VAL A 104 -2.97 -14.50 -10.76
N ILE A 105 -2.40 -15.64 -11.15
CA ILE A 105 -2.79 -16.95 -10.66
C ILE A 105 -2.02 -17.26 -9.37
N ILE A 106 -2.75 -17.36 -8.27
CA ILE A 106 -2.16 -17.48 -6.94
C ILE A 106 -3.00 -18.34 -6.01
N THR A 107 -2.32 -19.13 -5.17
CA THR A 107 -2.96 -19.94 -4.13
C THR A 107 -3.46 -19.07 -2.98
N ASP A 108 -4.50 -19.51 -2.28
CA ASP A 108 -5.00 -18.80 -1.10
C ASP A 108 -3.90 -18.64 -0.05
N ARG A 109 -3.03 -19.64 0.12
CA ARG A 109 -1.93 -19.58 1.08
C ARG A 109 -0.96 -18.43 0.77
N ALA A 110 -0.45 -18.37 -0.47
CA ALA A 110 0.47 -17.31 -0.87
C ALA A 110 -0.21 -15.93 -0.83
N MET A 111 -1.46 -15.85 -1.27
CA MET A 111 -2.26 -14.63 -1.19
C MET A 111 -2.35 -14.11 0.25
N ARG A 112 -2.63 -14.99 1.22
CA ARG A 112 -2.81 -14.62 2.64
C ARG A 112 -1.49 -14.35 3.36
N GLU A 113 -0.51 -15.24 3.21
CA GLU A 113 0.74 -15.19 3.98
C GLU A 113 1.74 -14.16 3.43
N ILE A 114 1.66 -13.81 2.14
CA ILE A 114 2.62 -12.90 1.49
C ILE A 114 1.94 -11.61 1.05
N TYR A 115 1.00 -11.68 0.13
CA TYR A 115 0.53 -10.48 -0.57
C TYR A 115 -0.42 -9.62 0.25
N LEU A 116 -1.34 -10.25 1.00
CA LEU A 116 -2.28 -9.56 1.86
C LEU A 116 -1.68 -9.21 3.21
N LEU A 117 -0.68 -9.95 3.70
CA LEU A 117 -0.18 -9.80 5.06
C LEU A 117 0.35 -8.38 5.33
N ALA A 118 1.07 -7.76 4.39
CA ALA A 118 1.53 -6.38 4.53
C ALA A 118 0.35 -5.39 4.70
N PHE A 119 -0.69 -5.53 3.88
CA PHE A 119 -1.91 -4.70 3.98
C PHE A 119 -2.68 -4.99 5.28
N GLN A 120 -2.73 -6.25 5.72
CA GLN A 120 -3.40 -6.65 6.96
C GLN A 120 -2.73 -6.03 8.18
N ILE A 121 -1.39 -6.07 8.23
CA ILE A 121 -0.61 -5.43 9.29
C ILE A 121 -0.84 -3.92 9.27
N ALA A 122 -0.78 -3.27 8.09
CA ALA A 122 -1.05 -1.84 7.98
C ALA A 122 -2.45 -1.48 8.48
N VAL A 123 -3.49 -2.24 8.10
CA VAL A 123 -4.85 -2.03 8.60
C VAL A 123 -4.94 -2.15 10.12
N ARG A 124 -4.35 -3.21 10.68
CA ARG A 124 -4.39 -3.48 12.13
C ARG A 124 -3.70 -2.39 12.94
N GLU A 125 -2.53 -1.94 12.49
CA GLU A 125 -1.64 -1.08 13.25
C GLU A 125 -1.82 0.43 13.00
N SER A 126 -2.41 0.82 11.86
CA SER A 126 -2.53 2.26 11.51
C SER A 126 -3.86 2.69 10.92
N LYS A 127 -4.77 1.75 10.64
CA LYS A 127 -6.10 2.04 10.06
C LYS A 127 -6.06 3.09 8.93
N PRO A 128 -5.43 2.78 7.79
CA PRO A 128 -5.38 3.69 6.65
C PRO A 128 -6.79 4.17 6.28
N GLY A 129 -6.95 5.47 6.01
CA GLY A 129 -8.25 6.05 5.69
C GLY A 129 -8.74 5.64 4.30
N SER A 130 -7.83 5.24 3.40
CA SER A 130 -8.22 4.70 2.10
C SER A 130 -7.30 3.61 1.55
N PHE A 131 -7.84 2.87 0.59
CA PHE A 131 -7.16 1.87 -0.23
C PHE A 131 -7.29 2.23 -1.70
N MET A 132 -6.24 1.98 -2.47
CA MET A 132 -6.30 2.00 -3.93
C MET A 132 -6.22 0.57 -4.45
N THR A 133 -7.23 0.14 -5.22
CA THR A 133 -7.25 -1.20 -5.79
C THR A 133 -6.31 -1.29 -6.99
N ALA A 134 -5.63 -2.42 -7.15
CA ALA A 134 -4.76 -2.70 -8.28
C ALA A 134 -5.52 -2.87 -9.60
N TYR A 135 -4.79 -2.64 -10.70
CA TYR A 135 -5.27 -2.83 -12.06
C TYR A 135 -5.52 -4.29 -12.43
N ASN A 136 -4.64 -5.19 -12.00
CA ASN A 136 -4.60 -6.57 -12.49
C ASN A 136 -5.84 -7.38 -12.07
N LYS A 137 -6.01 -8.53 -12.72
CA LYS A 137 -6.90 -9.58 -12.23
C LYS A 137 -6.17 -10.43 -11.20
N VAL A 138 -6.94 -11.01 -10.30
CA VAL A 138 -6.49 -12.05 -9.38
C VAL A 138 -7.46 -13.22 -9.53
N ASN A 139 -6.92 -14.36 -9.94
CA ASN A 139 -7.68 -15.59 -10.17
C ASN A 139 -8.96 -15.34 -11.00
N GLY A 140 -8.84 -14.56 -12.07
CA GLY A 140 -9.86 -14.35 -13.10
C GLY A 140 -10.69 -13.06 -12.98
N THR A 141 -10.56 -12.26 -11.92
CA THR A 141 -11.39 -11.05 -11.70
C THR A 141 -10.55 -9.84 -11.35
N HIS A 142 -10.84 -8.67 -11.94
CA HIS A 142 -10.13 -7.42 -11.63
C HIS A 142 -10.30 -7.06 -10.16
N VAL A 143 -9.23 -6.61 -9.50
CA VAL A 143 -9.31 -6.36 -8.06
C VAL A 143 -10.34 -5.29 -7.71
N SER A 144 -10.48 -4.27 -8.56
CA SER A 144 -11.48 -3.18 -8.41
C SER A 144 -12.94 -3.66 -8.39
N GLU A 145 -13.24 -4.86 -8.91
CA GLU A 145 -14.58 -5.45 -8.94
C GLU A 145 -14.68 -6.80 -8.20
N ASN A 146 -13.60 -7.27 -7.58
CA ASN A 146 -13.54 -8.62 -7.00
C ASN A 146 -14.24 -8.68 -5.62
N PRO A 147 -15.43 -9.32 -5.50
CA PRO A 147 -16.16 -9.35 -4.23
C PRO A 147 -15.47 -10.21 -3.17
N LYS A 148 -14.68 -11.22 -3.56
CA LYS A 148 -13.92 -12.02 -2.58
C LYS A 148 -12.89 -11.14 -1.87
N ILE A 149 -12.19 -10.29 -2.61
CA ILE A 149 -11.16 -9.40 -2.05
C ILE A 149 -11.80 -8.22 -1.32
N LEU A 150 -12.70 -7.48 -1.99
CA LEU A 150 -13.22 -6.23 -1.45
C LEU A 150 -14.31 -6.45 -0.39
N LYS A 151 -15.25 -7.38 -0.60
CA LYS A 151 -16.35 -7.59 0.35
C LYS A 151 -15.98 -8.61 1.42
N ASN A 152 -15.49 -9.79 1.02
CA ASN A 152 -15.28 -10.86 2.00
C ASN A 152 -14.02 -10.58 2.86
N ILE A 153 -12.88 -10.30 2.24
CA ILE A 153 -11.63 -10.08 2.99
C ILE A 153 -11.61 -8.70 3.63
N LEU A 154 -11.65 -7.62 2.83
CA LEU A 154 -11.42 -6.27 3.33
C LEU A 154 -12.55 -5.78 4.27
N ARG A 155 -13.82 -5.97 3.90
CA ARG A 155 -14.96 -5.57 4.73
C ARG A 155 -15.41 -6.64 5.73
N GLY A 156 -15.41 -7.91 5.33
CA GLY A 156 -15.91 -9.01 6.17
C GLY A 156 -14.90 -9.42 7.23
N GLU A 157 -13.75 -9.94 6.81
CA GLU A 157 -12.75 -10.50 7.73
C GLU A 157 -11.96 -9.42 8.47
N TRP A 158 -11.56 -8.34 7.79
CA TRP A 158 -10.76 -7.28 8.41
C TRP A 158 -11.60 -6.18 9.04
N ALA A 159 -12.92 -6.17 8.78
CA ALA A 159 -13.85 -5.16 9.29
C ALA A 159 -13.36 -3.71 9.08
N TRP A 160 -12.67 -3.45 7.96
CA TRP A 160 -12.14 -2.13 7.66
C TRP A 160 -13.22 -1.24 7.03
N GLU A 161 -13.37 -0.01 7.53
CA GLU A 161 -14.50 0.89 7.20
C GLU A 161 -14.12 2.11 6.35
N GLY A 162 -12.85 2.24 5.94
CA GLY A 162 -12.39 3.40 5.14
C GLY A 162 -12.86 3.39 3.68
N MET A 163 -12.28 4.26 2.86
CA MET A 163 -12.69 4.45 1.46
C MET A 163 -11.82 3.66 0.47
N THR A 164 -12.44 2.90 -0.42
CA THR A 164 -11.74 2.31 -1.59
C THR A 164 -11.84 3.23 -2.80
N MET A 165 -10.75 3.36 -3.55
CA MET A 165 -10.74 3.96 -4.89
C MET A 165 -10.06 3.01 -5.89
N CYS A 166 -10.41 3.10 -7.17
CA CYS A 166 -9.66 2.40 -8.20
C CYS A 166 -8.33 3.11 -8.48
N ASP A 167 -7.37 2.38 -9.04
CA ASP A 167 -6.27 3.00 -9.80
C ASP A 167 -6.84 3.68 -11.06
N TRP A 168 -6.05 4.55 -11.70
CA TRP A 168 -6.53 5.49 -12.73
C TRP A 168 -6.88 4.87 -14.09
#